data_AF-A6UWQ1-F1
#
_entry.id   AF-A6UWQ1-F1
#
_cell.length_a   1.000
_cell.length_b   1.000
_cell.length_c   1.000
_cell.angle_alpha   90.00
_cell.angle_beta   90.00
_cell.angle_gamma   90.00
#
_symmetry.space_group_name_H-M   'P 1'
#
loop_
_entity.id
_entity.type
_entity.pdbx_description
1 polymer ?
#
loop_
_entity_poly.entity_id
_entity_poly.type
_entity_poly.pdbx_seq_one_letter_code
_entity_poly.pdbx_strand_id
1 'polypeptide(L)'
;MILGIDIGSTTTKLVLMDNSDNNKIITHLVRNMGVIIEENDIINEIKEFEKKYSIDKIVATGYGRHKLSFADKIVPEVLALGAGANYFFKDIDGVIDIGGQDCKVLKVNDKGKVVDFILSDKCAAGTGKFMEKCLNILNIQDDLNNYYSDNIVDISSMCVVFAESEIISLLSKKTPKEDILMGVYNSIANRITPMANKLKINNIVFSGGVAKNNILAGVLENKLNKKLLIPENPQIVCCTGACLMI
;
A
#
# COMPACT_ATOMS: atom_id res chain seq x y z
N MET A 1 4.44 6.66 24.78
CA MET A 1 3.61 5.75 23.97
C MET A 1 2.71 6.52 23.02
N ILE A 2 2.93 6.40 21.71
CA ILE A 2 2.16 7.04 20.66
C ILE A 2 1.37 5.97 19.91
N LEU A 3 0.07 6.16 19.73
CA LEU A 3 -0.75 5.32 18.86
C LEU A 3 -1.00 6.03 17.53
N GLY A 4 -0.46 5.48 16.45
CA GLY A 4 -0.80 5.87 15.09
C GLY A 4 -2.04 5.13 14.60
N ILE A 5 -2.90 5.84 13.87
CA ILE A 5 -4.09 5.29 13.23
C ILE A 5 -4.13 5.75 11.78
N ASP A 6 -4.01 4.80 10.85
CA ASP A 6 -4.08 5.03 9.41
C ASP A 6 -5.36 4.41 8.85
N ILE A 7 -6.37 5.25 8.64
CA ILE A 7 -7.65 4.86 8.04
C ILE A 7 -7.52 4.97 6.52
N GLY A 8 -7.18 3.86 5.88
CA GLY A 8 -7.11 3.76 4.43
C GLY A 8 -8.47 3.54 3.78
N SER A 9 -8.48 3.50 2.44
CA SER A 9 -9.69 3.22 1.67
C SER A 9 -10.30 1.84 1.94
N THR A 10 -9.45 0.86 2.26
CA THR A 10 -9.81 -0.57 2.37
C THR A 10 -9.46 -1.16 3.73
N THR A 11 -8.40 -0.66 4.37
CA THR A 11 -7.89 -1.19 5.64
C THR A 11 -7.55 -0.06 6.60
N THR A 12 -7.72 -0.33 7.88
CA THR A 12 -7.28 0.53 8.97
C THR A 12 -6.11 -0.13 9.66
N LYS A 13 -5.06 0.65 9.92
CA LYS A 13 -3.84 0.16 10.56
C LYS A 13 -3.61 0.94 11.84
N LEU A 14 -3.33 0.24 12.93
CA LEU A 14 -2.96 0.83 14.21
C LEU A 14 -1.52 0.42 14.53
N VAL A 15 -0.69 1.38 14.92
CA VAL A 15 0.71 1.13 15.31
C VAL A 15 0.95 1.79 16.66
N LEU A 16 1.29 0.99 17.66
CA LEU A 16 1.71 1.49 18.96
C LEU A 16 3.24 1.59 19.00
N MET A 17 3.74 2.80 19.23
CA MET A 17 5.16 3.13 19.22
C MET A 17 5.59 3.66 20.58
N ASP A 18 6.74 3.20 21.07
CA ASP A 18 7.43 3.79 22.20
C ASP A 18 8.46 4.81 21.71
N ASN A 19 8.15 6.09 21.87
CA ASN A 19 9.05 7.19 21.50
C ASN A 19 10.20 7.39 22.50
N SER A 20 10.11 6.83 23.71
CA SER A 20 11.20 6.87 24.69
C SER A 20 12.27 5.81 24.41
N ASP A 21 11.90 4.70 23.78
CA ASP A 21 12.79 3.63 23.33
C ASP A 21 13.04 3.71 21.81
N ASN A 22 13.73 4.78 21.38
CA ASN A 22 14.17 4.96 19.99
C ASN A 22 13.08 4.73 18.91
N ASN A 23 11.85 5.16 19.21
CA ASN A 23 10.69 5.00 18.32
C ASN A 23 10.40 3.53 17.96
N LYS A 24 10.57 2.61 18.91
CA LYS A 24 10.31 1.18 18.71
C LYS A 24 8.83 0.90 18.53
N ILE A 25 8.49 0.10 17.51
CA ILE A 25 7.14 -0.45 17.36
C ILE A 25 6.94 -1.54 18.42
N ILE A 26 5.98 -1.34 19.32
CA ILE A 26 5.64 -2.31 20.37
C ILE A 26 4.67 -3.36 19.85
N THR A 27 3.65 -2.93 19.11
CA THR A 27 2.68 -3.81 18.45
C THR A 27 1.97 -3.06 17.33
N HIS A 28 1.35 -3.80 16.42
CA HIS A 28 0.54 -3.24 15.36
C HIS A 28 -0.66 -4.13 15.06
N LEU A 29 -1.63 -3.55 14.35
CA LEU A 29 -2.87 -4.20 13.97
C LEU A 29 -3.29 -3.75 12.58
N VAL A 30 -3.77 -4.68 11.77
CA VAL A 30 -4.38 -4.39 10.47
C VAL A 30 -5.79 -4.95 10.47
N ARG A 31 -6.76 -4.11 10.11
CA ARG A 31 -8.18 -4.45 10.03
C ARG A 31 -8.70 -4.18 8.64
N ASN A 32 -9.56 -5.07 8.13
CA ASN A 32 -10.29 -4.87 6.87
C ASN A 32 -11.47 -3.91 7.08
N MET A 33 -11.13 -2.70 7.54
CA MET A 33 -12.00 -1.60 7.87
C MET A 33 -11.58 -0.41 7.02
N GLY A 34 -12.33 -0.15 5.95
CA GLY A 34 -12.06 0.94 5.02
C GLY A 34 -12.62 2.28 5.48
N VAL A 35 -12.74 3.23 4.56
CA VAL A 35 -13.18 4.61 4.86
C VAL A 35 -14.62 4.73 5.35
N ILE A 36 -15.44 3.67 5.24
CA ILE A 36 -16.86 3.68 5.64
C ILE A 36 -17.03 3.58 7.17
N ILE A 37 -15.98 3.28 7.92
CA ILE A 37 -16.04 3.19 9.38
C ILE A 37 -16.46 4.50 10.06
N GLU A 38 -17.06 4.33 11.23
CA GLU A 38 -17.40 5.41 12.15
C GLU A 38 -16.33 5.56 13.24
N GLU A 39 -16.28 6.75 13.86
CA GLU A 39 -15.31 7.04 14.93
C GLU A 39 -15.38 6.03 16.09
N ASN A 40 -16.60 5.58 16.43
CA ASN A 40 -16.85 4.60 17.48
C ASN A 40 -16.21 3.22 17.21
N ASP A 41 -16.11 2.81 15.94
CA ASP A 41 -15.45 1.54 15.57
C ASP A 41 -13.97 1.59 15.96
N ILE A 42 -13.33 2.74 15.75
CA ILE A 42 -11.92 2.97 16.11
C ILE A 42 -11.73 3.08 17.62
N ILE A 43 -12.64 3.75 18.32
CA ILE A 43 -12.60 3.82 19.79
C ILE A 43 -12.61 2.42 20.42
N ASN A 44 -13.38 1.48 19.85
CA ASN A 44 -13.40 0.10 20.34
C ASN A 44 -12.06 -0.61 20.13
N GLU A 45 -11.40 -0.42 18.99
CA GLU A 45 -10.05 -0.97 18.77
C GLU A 45 -9.03 -0.32 19.73
N ILE A 46 -9.12 0.99 19.99
CA ILE A 46 -8.23 1.69 20.94
C ILE A 46 -8.36 1.09 22.34
N LYS A 47 -9.59 0.84 22.81
CA LYS A 47 -9.83 0.24 24.13
C LYS A 47 -9.11 -1.10 24.32
N GLU A 48 -8.94 -1.89 23.26
CA GLU A 48 -8.19 -3.15 23.33
C GLU A 48 -6.69 -2.91 23.57
N PHE A 49 -6.12 -1.83 23.03
CA PHE A 49 -4.74 -1.43 23.33
C PHE A 49 -4.63 -0.89 24.76
N GLU A 50 -5.60 -0.08 25.21
CA GLU A 50 -5.62 0.52 26.55
C GLU A 50 -5.71 -0.50 27.69
N LYS A 51 -6.22 -1.72 27.42
CA LYS A 51 -6.18 -2.84 28.38
C LYS A 51 -4.76 -3.23 28.78
N LYS A 52 -3.76 -2.96 27.94
CA LYS A 52 -2.36 -3.41 28.12
C LYS A 52 -1.36 -2.26 28.18
N TYR A 53 -1.67 -1.12 27.58
CA TYR A 53 -0.75 -0.02 27.40
C TYR A 53 -1.41 1.30 27.77
N SER A 54 -0.66 2.21 28.39
CA SER A 54 -1.10 3.60 28.52
C SER A 54 -0.74 4.35 27.24
N ILE A 55 -1.72 4.98 26.59
CA ILE A 55 -1.52 5.75 25.36
C ILE A 55 -1.46 7.24 25.73
N ASP A 56 -0.34 7.89 25.41
CA ASP A 56 -0.14 9.31 25.75
C ASP A 56 -0.66 10.24 24.66
N LYS A 57 -0.53 9.80 23.40
CA LYS A 57 -0.88 10.56 22.20
C LYS A 57 -1.41 9.69 21.09
N ILE A 58 -2.35 10.24 20.33
CA ILE A 58 -2.93 9.62 19.14
C ILE A 58 -2.66 10.49 17.92
N VAL A 59 -2.16 9.88 16.85
CA VAL A 59 -1.96 10.54 15.56
C VAL A 59 -2.72 9.83 14.45
N ALA A 60 -3.43 10.59 13.63
CA ALA A 60 -4.27 10.06 12.56
C ALA A 60 -3.68 10.38 11.17
N THR A 61 -3.74 9.41 10.25
CA THR A 61 -3.40 9.56 8.84
C THR A 61 -4.32 8.72 7.93
N GLY A 62 -4.06 8.74 6.62
CA GLY A 62 -4.89 8.08 5.61
C GLY A 62 -6.13 8.89 5.20
N TYR A 63 -6.99 8.26 4.39
CA TYR A 63 -8.24 8.83 3.85
C TYR A 63 -9.20 9.30 4.93
N GLY A 64 -9.42 8.46 5.94
CA GLY A 64 -10.40 8.71 7.00
C GLY A 64 -9.86 9.55 8.17
N ARG A 65 -8.64 10.07 8.10
CA ARG A 65 -7.97 10.76 9.24
C ARG A 65 -8.78 11.87 9.89
N HIS A 66 -9.60 12.58 9.12
CA HIS A 66 -10.44 13.67 9.60
C HIS A 66 -11.72 13.21 10.31
N LYS A 67 -12.00 11.90 10.33
CA LYS A 67 -13.11 11.30 11.10
C LYS A 67 -12.78 11.16 12.58
N LEU A 68 -11.50 11.25 12.97
CA LEU A 68 -11.04 11.05 14.34
C LEU A 68 -10.87 12.41 15.02
N SER A 69 -11.95 12.91 15.63
CA SER A 69 -12.00 14.16 16.38
C SER A 69 -11.11 14.15 17.63
N PHE A 70 -10.83 12.97 18.18
CA PHE A 70 -9.98 12.78 19.35
C PHE A 70 -8.47 12.71 19.04
N ALA A 71 -8.06 12.70 17.77
CA ALA A 71 -6.65 12.61 17.41
C ALA A 71 -5.90 13.89 17.81
N ASP A 72 -4.80 13.77 18.55
CA ASP A 72 -3.96 14.92 18.94
C ASP A 72 -3.33 15.61 17.72
N LYS A 73 -3.09 14.85 16.65
CA LYS A 73 -2.47 15.35 15.42
C LYS A 73 -3.00 14.61 14.21
N ILE A 74 -3.24 15.35 13.13
CA ILE A 74 -3.57 14.79 11.81
C ILE A 74 -2.39 15.02 10.88
N VAL A 75 -1.89 13.94 10.28
CA VAL A 75 -0.72 13.96 9.40
C VAL A 75 -1.14 13.57 7.98
N PRO A 76 -0.78 14.36 6.95
CA PRO A 76 -0.98 13.95 5.56
C PRO A 76 -0.26 12.64 5.22
N GLU A 77 -0.98 11.71 4.60
CA GLU A 77 -0.50 10.36 4.28
C GLU A 77 0.81 10.36 3.48
N VAL A 78 0.94 11.26 2.52
CA VAL A 78 2.16 11.40 1.70
C VAL A 78 3.39 11.67 2.56
N LEU A 79 3.27 12.54 3.56
CA LEU A 79 4.38 12.89 4.44
C LEU A 79 4.71 11.75 5.40
N ALA A 80 3.66 11.14 5.98
CA ALA A 80 3.80 9.99 6.85
C ALA A 80 4.48 8.83 6.12
N LEU A 81 4.06 8.51 4.90
CA LEU A 81 4.64 7.44 4.10
C LEU A 81 6.15 7.62 3.86
N GLY A 82 6.61 8.84 3.55
CA GLY A 82 8.05 9.12 3.42
C GLY A 82 8.83 8.90 4.72
N ALA A 83 8.30 9.42 5.84
CA ALA A 83 8.92 9.24 7.16
C ALA A 83 8.97 7.76 7.58
N GLY A 84 7.87 7.03 7.34
CA GLY A 84 7.76 5.60 7.64
C GLY A 84 8.68 4.75 6.79
N ALA A 85 8.80 5.03 5.50
CA ALA A 85 9.72 4.30 4.64
C ALA A 85 11.18 4.44 5.11
N ASN A 86 11.58 5.67 5.48
CA ASN A 86 12.92 5.93 6.02
C ASN A 86 13.15 5.33 7.41
N TYR A 87 12.10 4.97 8.14
CA TYR A 87 12.22 4.24 9.40
C TYR A 87 12.65 2.78 9.16
N PHE A 88 11.99 2.09 8.21
CA PHE A 88 12.28 0.69 7.90
C PHE A 88 13.59 0.49 7.15
N PHE A 89 13.90 1.38 6.21
CA PHE A 89 15.12 1.31 5.40
C PHE A 89 15.80 2.68 5.31
N LYS A 90 17.12 2.71 5.52
CA LYS A 90 17.94 3.92 5.36
C LYS A 90 18.45 4.05 3.92
N ASP A 91 18.92 5.24 3.58
CA ASP A 91 19.51 5.59 2.28
C ASP A 91 18.57 5.39 1.08
N ILE A 92 17.27 5.49 1.32
CA ILE A 92 16.23 5.41 0.28
C ILE A 92 16.09 6.76 -0.43
N ASP A 93 15.70 6.73 -1.71
CA ASP A 93 15.41 7.96 -2.48
C ASP A 93 13.97 7.98 -3.03
N GLY A 94 13.22 6.89 -2.86
CA GLY A 94 11.82 6.84 -3.25
C GLY A 94 10.97 5.78 -2.56
N VAL A 95 9.66 5.98 -2.68
CA VAL A 95 8.65 5.05 -2.15
C VAL A 95 7.62 4.82 -3.24
N ILE A 96 7.28 3.56 -3.47
CA ILE A 96 6.09 3.16 -4.22
C ILE A 96 5.11 2.61 -3.19
N ASP A 97 3.91 3.14 -3.13
CA ASP A 97 2.83 2.65 -2.27
C ASP A 97 1.63 2.31 -3.14
N ILE A 98 1.23 1.04 -3.13
CA ILE A 98 0.03 0.60 -3.86
C ILE A 98 -1.02 0.17 -2.84
N GLY A 99 -1.99 1.06 -2.66
CA GLY A 99 -3.12 0.90 -1.77
C GLY A 99 -4.28 0.17 -2.45
N GLY A 100 -5.44 0.24 -1.80
CA GLY A 100 -6.67 -0.35 -2.32
C GLY A 100 -7.24 0.46 -3.47
N GLN A 101 -7.39 1.77 -3.31
CA GLN A 101 -8.04 2.64 -4.31
C GLN A 101 -7.10 3.61 -5.01
N ASP A 102 -5.87 3.77 -4.52
CA ASP A 102 -4.87 4.64 -5.12
C ASP A 102 -3.50 3.96 -5.18
N CYS A 103 -2.60 4.62 -5.91
CA CYS A 103 -1.17 4.36 -5.82
C CYS A 103 -0.38 5.67 -5.79
N LYS A 104 0.76 5.64 -5.12
CA LYS A 104 1.60 6.80 -4.83
C LYS A 104 3.03 6.46 -5.19
N VAL A 105 3.71 7.39 -5.84
CA VAL A 105 5.15 7.33 -6.03
C VAL A 105 5.73 8.60 -5.44
N LEU A 106 6.62 8.44 -4.47
CA LEU A 106 7.26 9.52 -3.73
C LEU A 106 8.74 9.56 -4.06
N LYS A 107 9.28 10.77 -4.15
CA LYS A 107 10.71 11.02 -4.01
C LYS A 107 10.96 11.58 -2.62
N VAL A 108 11.97 11.05 -1.94
CA VAL A 108 12.35 11.50 -0.59
C VAL A 108 13.81 11.95 -0.56
N ASN A 109 14.16 12.80 0.41
CA ASN A 109 15.55 13.10 0.72
C ASN A 109 16.14 12.09 1.71
N ASP A 110 17.42 12.28 2.04
CA ASP A 110 18.21 11.52 3.03
C ASP A 110 17.56 11.42 4.42
N LYS A 111 16.65 12.32 4.76
CA LYS A 111 15.91 12.34 6.04
C LYS A 111 14.51 11.75 5.92
N GLY A 112 14.13 11.18 4.78
CA GLY A 112 12.78 10.65 4.53
C GLY A 112 11.73 11.72 4.30
N LYS A 113 12.12 13.00 4.11
CA LYS A 113 11.16 14.06 3.78
C LYS A 113 10.81 13.99 2.31
N VAL A 114 9.52 14.05 1.99
CA VAL A 114 9.03 14.06 0.61
C VAL A 114 9.44 15.35 -0.08
N VAL A 115 10.11 15.22 -1.24
CA VAL A 115 10.54 16.35 -2.08
C VAL A 115 9.67 16.51 -3.32
N ASP A 116 9.11 15.40 -3.83
CA ASP A 116 8.20 15.38 -4.97
C ASP A 116 7.34 14.12 -4.89
N PHE A 117 6.15 14.13 -5.48
CA PHE A 117 5.27 12.96 -5.49
C PHE A 117 4.30 12.96 -6.67
N ILE A 118 3.89 11.76 -7.06
CA ILE A 118 2.81 11.54 -8.03
C ILE A 118 1.77 10.67 -7.36
N LEU A 119 0.54 11.16 -7.32
CA LEU A 119 -0.64 10.45 -6.82
C LEU A 119 -1.52 10.03 -8.01
N SER A 120 -1.99 8.78 -8.00
CA SER A 120 -3.01 8.29 -8.92
C SER A 120 -4.19 7.74 -8.10
N ASP A 121 -5.20 8.59 -7.89
CA ASP A 121 -6.35 8.37 -7.01
C ASP A 121 -7.71 8.38 -7.75
N LYS A 122 -7.76 8.92 -8.97
CA LYS A 122 -9.00 9.00 -9.78
C LYS A 122 -9.30 7.73 -10.59
N CYS A 123 -8.37 6.78 -10.62
CA CYS A 123 -8.49 5.59 -11.45
C CYS A 123 -8.03 4.36 -10.67
N ALA A 124 -8.82 3.28 -10.75
CA ALA A 124 -8.45 1.99 -10.16
C ALA A 124 -7.24 1.34 -10.86
N ALA A 125 -6.85 1.81 -12.04
CA ALA A 125 -5.69 1.30 -12.76
C ALA A 125 -4.43 1.37 -11.88
N GLY A 126 -3.75 0.24 -11.73
CA GLY A 126 -2.54 0.14 -10.92
C GLY A 126 -2.77 0.07 -9.41
N THR A 127 -3.97 -0.27 -8.94
CA THR A 127 -4.31 -0.36 -7.52
C THR A 127 -4.75 -1.77 -7.12
N GLY A 128 -4.85 -2.01 -5.81
CA GLY A 128 -5.39 -3.26 -5.28
C GLY A 128 -6.82 -3.54 -5.74
N LYS A 129 -7.64 -2.50 -5.98
CA LYS A 129 -9.02 -2.68 -6.44
C LYS A 129 -9.11 -3.23 -7.86
N PHE A 130 -8.19 -2.80 -8.75
CA PHE A 130 -8.09 -3.40 -10.09
C PHE A 130 -7.70 -4.88 -9.99
N MET A 131 -6.67 -5.19 -9.19
CA MET A 131 -6.26 -6.58 -8.97
C MET A 131 -7.40 -7.44 -8.40
N GLU A 132 -8.10 -6.96 -7.37
CA GLU A 132 -9.25 -7.64 -6.76
C GLU A 132 -10.35 -7.93 -7.79
N LYS A 133 -10.66 -6.97 -8.67
CA LYS A 133 -11.66 -7.16 -9.74
C LYS A 133 -11.22 -8.22 -10.75
N CYS A 134 -9.97 -8.18 -11.21
CA CYS A 134 -9.43 -9.19 -12.12
C CYS A 134 -9.43 -10.60 -11.50
N LEU A 135 -9.06 -10.74 -10.22
CA LEU A 135 -9.09 -12.02 -9.51
C LEU A 135 -10.51 -12.60 -9.42
N ASN A 136 -11.50 -11.75 -9.17
CA ASN A 136 -12.91 -12.17 -9.16
C ASN A 136 -13.37 -12.68 -10.54
N ILE A 137 -12.98 -12.01 -11.62
CA ILE A 137 -13.32 -12.44 -12.99
C ILE A 137 -12.63 -13.76 -13.33
N LEU A 138 -11.38 -13.94 -12.91
CA LEU A 138 -10.63 -15.18 -13.06
C LEU A 138 -11.15 -16.30 -12.13
N ASN A 139 -12.03 -15.99 -11.18
CA ASN A 139 -12.50 -16.89 -10.13
C ASN A 139 -11.32 -17.56 -9.41
N ILE A 140 -10.39 -16.75 -8.90
CA ILE A 140 -9.25 -17.16 -8.08
C ILE A 140 -9.51 -16.72 -6.64
N GLN A 141 -9.48 -17.66 -5.70
CA GLN A 141 -9.76 -17.41 -4.27
C GLN A 141 -8.74 -18.08 -3.34
N ASP A 142 -7.88 -18.95 -3.88
CA ASP A 142 -6.81 -19.65 -3.21
C ASP A 142 -5.50 -18.84 -3.27
N ASP A 143 -4.38 -19.45 -2.90
CA ASP A 143 -3.08 -18.77 -2.82
C ASP A 143 -2.62 -18.29 -4.21
N LEU A 144 -2.42 -16.98 -4.34
CA LEU A 144 -1.94 -16.35 -5.58
C LEU A 144 -0.57 -16.87 -6.01
N ASN A 145 0.23 -17.42 -5.07
CA ASN A 145 1.51 -18.03 -5.38
C ASN A 145 1.38 -19.25 -6.31
N ASN A 146 0.20 -19.88 -6.38
CA ASN A 146 -0.07 -21.00 -7.28
C ASN A 146 -0.22 -20.59 -8.76
N TYR A 147 -0.32 -19.28 -9.03
CA TYR A 147 -0.67 -18.75 -10.35
C TYR A 147 0.48 -17.96 -11.00
N TYR A 148 1.71 -18.43 -10.81
CA TYR A 148 2.88 -17.91 -11.52
C TYR A 148 3.02 -18.55 -12.90
N SER A 149 3.42 -17.75 -13.89
CA SER A 149 3.82 -18.22 -15.21
C SER A 149 4.96 -17.37 -15.76
N ASP A 150 5.86 -17.96 -16.55
CA ASP A 150 6.85 -17.22 -17.32
C ASP A 150 6.23 -16.55 -18.57
N ASN A 151 5.03 -16.97 -18.95
CA ASN A 151 4.28 -16.38 -20.05
C ASN A 151 3.43 -15.21 -19.52
N ILE A 152 3.64 -14.03 -20.10
CA ILE A 152 2.87 -12.83 -19.78
C ILE A 152 1.92 -12.55 -20.95
N VAL A 153 0.63 -12.72 -20.72
CA VAL A 153 -0.38 -12.29 -21.70
C VAL A 153 -0.48 -10.77 -21.69
N ASP A 154 -0.55 -10.17 -22.88
CA ASP A 154 -0.73 -8.72 -22.98
C ASP A 154 -2.19 -8.35 -22.68
N ILE A 155 -2.39 -7.53 -21.65
CA ILE A 155 -3.67 -6.92 -21.32
C ILE A 155 -3.52 -5.43 -21.61
N SER A 156 -4.09 -5.02 -22.74
CA SER A 156 -3.87 -3.69 -23.32
C SER A 156 -4.62 -2.59 -22.54
N SER A 157 -5.71 -2.96 -21.86
CA SER A 157 -6.54 -2.03 -21.12
C SER A 157 -6.13 -1.87 -19.65
N MET A 158 -5.93 -0.61 -19.26
CA MET A 158 -5.78 -0.18 -17.86
C MET A 158 -7.15 0.07 -17.18
N CYS A 159 -8.21 0.27 -17.97
CA CYS A 159 -9.55 0.45 -17.45
C CYS A 159 -10.12 -0.89 -16.99
N VAL A 160 -10.54 -1.00 -15.73
CA VAL A 160 -11.15 -2.23 -15.16
C VAL A 160 -12.25 -2.78 -16.07
N VAL A 161 -13.11 -1.91 -16.61
CA VAL A 161 -14.25 -2.30 -17.46
C VAL A 161 -13.80 -2.97 -18.75
N PHE A 162 -12.74 -2.47 -19.38
CA PHE A 162 -12.21 -3.06 -20.61
C PHE A 162 -11.31 -4.26 -20.33
N ALA A 163 -10.52 -4.22 -19.25
CA ALA A 163 -9.74 -5.34 -18.78
C ALA A 163 -10.62 -6.57 -18.48
N GLU A 164 -11.83 -6.36 -17.94
CA GLU A 164 -12.82 -7.42 -17.76
C GLU A 164 -13.20 -8.10 -19.08
N SER A 165 -13.52 -7.31 -20.11
CA SER A 165 -13.86 -7.83 -21.44
C SER A 165 -12.69 -8.59 -22.07
N GLU A 166 -11.47 -8.09 -21.93
CA GLU A 166 -10.25 -8.76 -22.42
C GLU A 166 -10.00 -10.09 -21.70
N ILE A 167 -10.10 -10.12 -20.36
CA ILE A 167 -9.92 -11.34 -19.57
C ILE A 167 -10.97 -12.38 -19.93
N ILE A 168 -12.25 -12.00 -20.08
CA ILE A 168 -13.31 -12.92 -20.50
C ILE A 168 -13.01 -13.50 -21.89
N SER A 169 -12.54 -12.67 -22.83
CA SER A 169 -12.12 -13.13 -24.15
C SER A 169 -10.98 -14.16 -24.07
N LEU A 170 -9.95 -13.89 -23.27
CA LEU A 170 -8.82 -14.81 -23.06
C LEU A 170 -9.25 -16.14 -22.43
N LEU A 171 -10.15 -16.10 -21.45
CA LEU A 171 -10.74 -17.30 -20.84
C LEU A 171 -11.54 -18.12 -21.85
N SER A 172 -12.33 -17.48 -22.72
CA SER A 172 -13.08 -18.17 -23.79
C SER A 172 -12.17 -18.88 -24.78
N LYS A 173 -10.95 -18.36 -24.98
CA LYS A 173 -9.89 -18.96 -25.80
C LYS A 173 -9.11 -20.04 -25.04
N LYS A 174 -9.50 -20.38 -23.82
CA LYS A 174 -8.84 -21.35 -22.92
C LYS A 174 -7.39 -20.97 -22.58
N THR A 175 -7.10 -19.67 -22.52
CA THR A 175 -5.79 -19.19 -22.03
C THR A 175 -5.65 -19.55 -20.54
N PRO A 176 -4.50 -20.09 -20.09
CA PRO A 176 -4.28 -20.41 -18.68
C PRO A 176 -4.47 -19.19 -17.77
N LYS A 177 -4.96 -19.41 -16.54
CA LYS A 177 -5.30 -18.30 -15.63
C LYS A 177 -4.04 -17.60 -15.11
N GLU A 178 -2.99 -18.36 -14.87
CA GLU A 178 -1.66 -17.93 -14.48
C GLU A 178 -1.07 -16.95 -15.52
N ASP A 179 -1.18 -17.26 -16.81
CA ASP A 179 -0.72 -16.38 -17.90
C ASP A 179 -1.48 -15.05 -17.93
N ILE A 180 -2.80 -15.11 -17.73
CA ILE A 180 -3.66 -13.92 -17.65
C ILE A 180 -3.32 -13.09 -16.40
N LEU A 181 -3.12 -13.74 -15.26
CA LEU A 181 -2.79 -13.06 -14.00
C LEU A 181 -1.44 -12.35 -14.08
N MET A 182 -0.45 -12.96 -14.74
CA MET A 182 0.82 -12.29 -15.06
C MET A 182 0.60 -11.05 -15.94
N GLY A 183 -0.34 -11.10 -16.88
CA GLY A 183 -0.79 -9.94 -17.64
C GLY A 183 -1.40 -8.83 -16.78
N VAL A 184 -2.21 -9.19 -15.79
CA VAL A 184 -2.80 -8.24 -14.81
C VAL A 184 -1.70 -7.57 -14.00
N TYR A 185 -0.72 -8.33 -13.50
CA TYR A 185 0.42 -7.79 -12.77
C TYR A 185 1.30 -6.88 -13.63
N ASN A 186 1.55 -7.28 -14.87
CA ASN A 186 2.28 -6.48 -15.86
C ASN A 186 1.55 -5.17 -16.16
N SER A 187 0.21 -5.18 -16.25
CA SER A 187 -0.62 -3.99 -16.43
C SER A 187 -0.47 -3.02 -15.25
N ILE A 188 -0.54 -3.52 -14.00
CA ILE A 188 -0.27 -2.71 -12.81
C ILE A 188 1.14 -2.11 -12.86
N ALA A 189 2.16 -2.91 -13.16
CA ALA A 189 3.55 -2.45 -13.23
C ALA A 189 3.77 -1.39 -14.33
N ASN A 190 3.13 -1.54 -15.49
CA ASN A 190 3.16 -0.56 -16.59
C ASN A 190 2.56 0.79 -16.19
N ARG A 191 1.61 0.81 -15.24
CA ARG A 191 1.06 2.06 -14.69
C ARG A 191 2.04 2.77 -13.76
N ILE A 192 2.75 2.02 -12.91
CA ILE A 192 3.64 2.56 -11.87
C ILE A 192 5.00 2.97 -12.42
N THR A 193 5.55 2.20 -13.36
CA THR A 193 6.90 2.39 -13.89
C THR A 193 7.15 3.79 -14.46
N PRO A 194 6.26 4.38 -15.27
CA PRO A 194 6.43 5.76 -15.76
C PRO A 194 6.47 6.80 -14.64
N MET A 195 5.71 6.61 -13.55
CA MET A 195 5.70 7.51 -12.41
C MET A 195 7.05 7.46 -11.66
N ALA A 196 7.56 6.26 -11.40
CA ALA A 196 8.89 6.06 -10.80
C ALA A 196 10.01 6.66 -11.66
N ASN A 197 9.98 6.41 -12.98
CA ASN A 197 10.97 6.95 -13.90
C ASN A 197 10.93 8.48 -13.97
N LYS A 198 9.73 9.08 -13.95
CA LYS A 198 9.56 10.53 -13.94
C LYS A 198 10.20 11.18 -12.72
N LEU A 199 10.07 10.57 -11.54
CA LEU A 199 10.69 11.08 -10.30
C LEU A 199 12.19 10.72 -10.17
N LYS A 200 12.71 9.85 -11.03
CA LYS A 200 14.10 9.38 -11.05
C LYS A 200 14.55 8.77 -9.72
N ILE A 201 13.69 7.93 -9.13
CA ILE A 201 13.96 7.19 -7.87
C ILE A 201 14.66 5.87 -8.18
N ASN A 202 15.56 5.40 -7.31
CA ASN A 202 16.41 4.23 -7.53
C ASN A 202 16.41 3.24 -6.36
N ASN A 203 16.60 3.71 -5.12
CA ASN A 203 16.52 2.90 -3.92
C ASN A 203 15.11 3.01 -3.33
N ILE A 204 14.26 2.06 -3.72
CA ILE A 204 12.81 2.19 -3.64
C ILE A 204 12.25 1.27 -2.54
N VAL A 205 11.53 1.86 -1.60
CA VAL A 205 10.67 1.09 -0.68
C VAL A 205 9.34 0.80 -1.35
N PHE A 206 8.90 -0.46 -1.34
CA PHE A 206 7.57 -0.85 -1.80
C PHE A 206 6.64 -1.12 -0.61
N SER A 207 5.57 -0.35 -0.53
CA SER A 207 4.62 -0.26 0.58
C SER A 207 3.18 -0.54 0.12
N GLY A 208 2.30 -0.73 1.10
CA GLY A 208 0.87 -0.88 0.89
C GLY A 208 0.40 -2.33 0.95
N GLY A 209 -0.91 -2.53 0.79
CA GLY A 209 -1.51 -3.88 0.84
C GLY A 209 -1.05 -4.78 -0.30
N VAL A 210 -0.82 -4.17 -1.47
CA VAL A 210 -0.43 -4.89 -2.68
C VAL A 210 1.03 -5.33 -2.64
N ALA A 211 1.89 -4.68 -1.84
CA ALA A 211 3.28 -5.06 -1.66
C ALA A 211 3.49 -6.41 -0.97
N LYS A 212 2.44 -7.01 -0.40
CA LYS A 212 2.48 -8.41 0.09
C LYS A 212 2.49 -9.45 -1.04
N ASN A 213 2.18 -9.04 -2.27
CA ASN A 213 2.20 -9.94 -3.41
C ASN A 213 3.63 -9.99 -4.00
N ASN A 214 4.36 -11.06 -3.66
CA ASN A 214 5.75 -11.24 -4.07
C ASN A 214 5.90 -11.39 -5.60
N ILE A 215 4.91 -11.97 -6.29
CA ILE A 215 4.94 -12.09 -7.76
C ILE A 215 4.89 -10.70 -8.39
N LEU A 216 3.92 -9.87 -7.97
CA LEU A 216 3.81 -8.50 -8.47
C LEU A 216 5.05 -7.66 -8.11
N ALA A 217 5.60 -7.83 -6.91
CA ALA A 217 6.86 -7.20 -6.54
C ALA A 217 7.98 -7.57 -7.54
N GLY A 218 8.12 -8.87 -7.86
CA GLY A 218 9.07 -9.33 -8.88
C GLY A 218 8.81 -8.75 -10.28
N VAL A 219 7.55 -8.62 -10.69
CA VAL A 219 7.17 -7.98 -11.96
C VAL A 219 7.58 -6.50 -11.97
N LEU A 220 7.35 -5.77 -10.87
CA LEU A 220 7.81 -4.39 -10.72
C LEU A 220 9.33 -4.28 -10.74
N GLU A 221 10.06 -5.17 -10.03
CA GLU A 221 11.51 -5.22 -10.03
C GLU A 221 12.07 -5.38 -11.46
N ASN A 222 11.51 -6.34 -12.20
CA ASN A 222 11.89 -6.60 -13.59
C ASN A 222 11.62 -5.40 -14.51
N LYS A 223 10.46 -4.74 -14.35
CA LYS A 223 10.10 -3.56 -15.15
C LYS A 223 10.94 -2.33 -14.84
N LEU A 224 11.30 -2.14 -13.57
CA LEU A 224 12.12 -1.02 -13.12
C LEU A 224 13.62 -1.27 -13.30
N ASN A 225 14.01 -2.53 -13.56
CA ASN A 225 15.39 -3.01 -13.50
C ASN A 225 16.07 -2.64 -12.17
N LYS A 226 15.34 -2.81 -11.06
CA LYS A 226 15.72 -2.39 -9.70
C LYS A 226 15.21 -3.40 -8.68
N LYS A 227 15.94 -3.58 -7.58
CA LYS A 227 15.43 -4.32 -6.42
C LYS A 227 14.57 -3.42 -5.55
N LEU A 228 13.49 -3.96 -5.02
CA LEU A 228 12.57 -3.26 -4.12
C LEU A 228 12.89 -3.65 -2.67
N LEU A 229 12.89 -2.65 -1.79
CA LEU A 229 12.98 -2.84 -0.36
C LEU A 229 11.56 -2.99 0.19
N ILE A 230 11.24 -4.15 0.75
CA ILE A 230 9.88 -4.45 1.23
C ILE A 230 9.96 -4.75 2.72
N PRO A 231 9.31 -3.94 3.59
CA PRO A 231 9.24 -4.24 5.02
C PRO A 231 8.50 -5.56 5.25
N GLU A 232 8.77 -6.24 6.36
CA GLU A 232 8.01 -7.44 6.76
C GLU A 232 6.50 -7.18 6.79
N ASN A 233 6.11 -5.99 7.24
CA ASN A 233 4.71 -5.54 7.28
C ASN A 233 4.55 -4.27 6.42
N PRO A 234 4.39 -4.39 5.08
CA PRO A 234 4.37 -3.23 4.20
C PRO A 234 3.10 -2.37 4.36
N GLN A 235 2.04 -2.91 4.97
CA GLN A 235 0.78 -2.18 5.20
C GLN A 235 0.88 -1.11 6.30
N ILE A 236 1.85 -1.22 7.21
CA ILE A 236 1.95 -0.32 8.37
C ILE A 236 2.93 0.84 8.18
N VAL A 237 3.58 0.95 7.01
CA VAL A 237 4.63 1.93 6.74
C VAL A 237 4.13 3.35 6.97
N CYS A 238 2.99 3.71 6.35
CA CYS A 238 2.40 5.02 6.52
C CYS A 238 2.01 5.31 7.98
N CYS A 239 1.33 4.36 8.64
CA CYS A 239 0.95 4.49 10.05
C CYS A 239 2.16 4.70 10.98
N THR A 240 3.24 3.95 10.76
CA THR A 240 4.52 4.10 11.47
C THR A 240 5.09 5.50 11.27
N GLY A 241 5.06 6.00 10.04
CA GLY A 241 5.49 7.34 9.72
C GLY A 241 4.68 8.43 10.40
N ALA A 242 3.37 8.23 10.58
CA ALA A 242 2.54 9.16 11.33
C ALA A 242 2.98 9.26 12.80
N CYS A 243 3.31 8.14 13.45
CA CYS A 243 3.85 8.13 14.82
C CYS A 243 5.13 8.96 14.96
N LEU A 244 6.02 8.91 13.96
CA LEU A 244 7.29 9.65 13.95
C LEU A 244 7.14 11.15 13.75
N MET A 245 5.94 11.59 13.39
CA MET A 245 5.65 12.99 13.07
C MET A 245 4.88 13.69 14.18
N ILE A 246 4.84 13.14 15.40
CA ILE A 246 4.20 13.81 16.55
C ILE A 246 5.08 14.92 17.12
#